data_AF-A0A7Z1HK50-F1
#
_entry.id   AF-A0A7Z1HK50-F1
#
_cell.length_a   1.000
_cell.length_b   1.000
_cell.length_c   1.000
_cell.angle_alpha   90.00
_cell.angle_beta   90.00
_cell.angle_gamma   90.00
#
_symmetry.space_group_name_H-M   'P 1'
#
loop_
_entity.id
_entity.type
_entity.pdbx_description
1 polymer ?
#
loop_
_entity_poly.entity_id
_entity_poly.type
_entity_poly.pdbx_seq_one_letter_code
_entity_poly.pdbx_strand_id
1 'polypeptide(L)' 'MLEQDLRVYKCPQQFIHFKLGLKQANFNQQPIKFTLTLEQSTSDIERFLQKHNYHYQLQKQLGLLMVEPHRV' A
#
# COMPACT_ATOMS: atom_id res chain seq x y z
N MET A 1 7.38 -5.97 10.55
CA MET A 1 6.48 -5.11 9.75
C MET A 1 7.35 -4.20 8.90
N LEU A 2 7.13 -4.18 7.60
CA LEU A 2 7.82 -3.25 6.69
C LEU A 2 7.17 -1.87 6.74
N GLU A 3 7.95 -0.84 6.44
CA GLU A 3 7.45 0.53 6.31
C GLU A 3 7.97 1.15 5.02
N GLN A 4 7.10 1.89 4.32
CA GLN A 4 7.48 2.56 3.08
C GLN A 4 6.78 3.92 2.96
N ASP A 5 7.59 4.97 2.84
CA ASP A 5 7.08 6.30 2.55
C ASP A 5 6.87 6.46 1.05
N LEU A 6 5.62 6.73 0.66
CA LEU A 6 5.20 6.94 -0.71
C LEU A 6 4.86 8.40 -1.04
N ARG A 7 5.03 9.32 -0.08
CA ARG A 7 4.71 10.75 -0.26
C ARG A 7 5.61 11.45 -1.28
N VAL A 8 6.84 10.95 -1.44
CA VAL A 8 7.82 11.49 -2.40
C VAL A 8 7.46 11.16 -3.86
N TYR A 9 6.58 10.19 -4.08
CA TYR A 9 6.20 9.75 -5.41
C TYR A 9 4.83 10.32 -5.81
N LYS A 10 4.72 10.72 -7.09
CA LYS A 10 3.44 11.08 -7.72
C LYS A 10 2.90 9.91 -8.52
N CYS A 11 1.60 9.87 -8.78
CA CYS A 11 1.02 8.96 -9.75
C CYS A 11 1.69 9.17 -11.13
N PRO A 12 2.13 8.10 -11.85
CA PRO A 12 1.93 6.67 -11.56
C PRO A 12 3.03 6.01 -10.70
N GLN A 13 4.14 6.69 -10.41
CA GLN A 13 5.27 6.13 -9.65
C GLN A 13 4.84 5.65 -8.26
N GLN A 14 3.94 6.38 -7.59
CA GLN A 14 3.41 5.99 -6.28
C GLN A 14 2.81 4.58 -6.29
N PHE A 15 2.02 4.27 -7.33
CA PHE A 15 1.37 2.97 -7.48
C PHE A 15 2.37 1.86 -7.82
N ILE A 16 3.42 2.16 -8.58
CA ILE A 16 4.51 1.22 -8.87
C ILE A 16 5.26 0.87 -7.58
N HIS A 17 5.68 1.87 -6.82
CA HIS A 17 6.40 1.68 -5.55
C HIS A 17 5.55 0.95 -4.50
N PHE A 18 4.24 1.22 -4.47
CA PHE A 18 3.28 0.46 -3.67
C PHE A 18 3.30 -1.04 -4.02
N LYS A 19 3.20 -1.40 -5.31
CA LYS A 19 3.24 -2.83 -5.74
C LYS A 19 4.56 -3.50 -5.39
N LEU A 20 5.69 -2.80 -5.55
CA LEU A 20 7.00 -3.31 -5.18
C LEU A 20 7.09 -3.58 -3.67
N GLY A 21 6.61 -2.64 -2.85
CA GLY A 21 6.52 -2.81 -1.40
C GLY A 21 5.66 -4.01 -1.00
N LEU A 22 4.47 -4.14 -1.61
CA LEU A 22 3.61 -5.30 -1.38
C LEU A 22 4.27 -6.62 -1.77
N LYS A 23 4.95 -6.68 -2.92
CA LYS A 23 5.66 -7.88 -3.35
C LYS A 23 6.72 -8.29 -2.32
N GLN A 24 7.47 -7.32 -1.79
CA GLN A 24 8.46 -7.58 -0.74
C GLN A 24 7.82 -8.03 0.57
N ALA A 25 6.71 -7.41 0.98
CA ALA A 25 5.95 -7.77 2.17
C ALA A 25 5.41 -9.20 2.10
N ASN A 26 4.84 -9.58 0.95
CA ASN A 26 4.37 -10.94 0.69
C ASN A 26 5.52 -11.94 0.68
N PHE A 27 6.64 -11.63 0.02
CA PHE A 27 7.81 -12.51 0.02
C PHE A 27 8.33 -12.75 1.45
N ASN A 28 8.35 -11.71 2.28
CA ASN A 28 8.77 -11.77 3.67
C ASN A 28 7.68 -12.28 4.63
N GLN A 29 6.48 -12.60 4.13
CA GLN A 29 5.33 -13.03 4.94
C GLN A 29 5.06 -12.12 6.16
N GLN A 30 5.19 -10.80 5.99
CA GLN A 30 4.95 -9.84 7.06
C GLN A 30 4.11 -8.64 6.59
N PRO A 31 3.39 -7.96 7.51
CA PRO A 31 2.61 -6.78 7.17
C PRO A 31 3.49 -5.61 6.70
N ILE A 32 2.89 -4.69 5.94
CA ILE A 32 3.52 -3.46 5.49
C ILE A 32 2.65 -2.23 5.77
N LYS A 33 3.29 -1.15 6.23
CA LYS A 33 2.68 0.17 6.43
C LYS A 33 3.18 1.13 5.35
N PHE A 34 2.26 1.73 4.61
CA PHE A 34 2.54 2.78 3.64
C PHE A 34 2.12 4.14 4.20
N THR A 35 2.98 5.13 4.01
CA THR A 35 2.66 6.54 4.23
C THR A 35 2.36 7.21 2.89
N LEU A 36 1.15 7.75 2.75
CA LEU A 36 0.59 8.31 1.53
C LEU A 36 0.39 9.82 1.70
N THR A 37 0.44 10.57 0.60
CA THR A 37 0.03 11.98 0.64
C THR A 37 -1.49 12.09 0.57
N LEU A 38 -2.07 13.06 1.29
CA LEU A 38 -3.50 13.32 1.31
C LEU A 38 -4.02 13.94 0.00
N GLU A 39 -3.13 14.57 -0.76
CA GLU A 39 -3.47 15.27 -2.00
C GLU A 39 -3.73 14.33 -3.19
N GLN A 40 -3.21 13.10 -3.12
CA GLN A 40 -3.34 12.12 -4.19
C GLN A 40 -4.44 11.10 -3.87
N SER A 41 -5.23 10.77 -4.89
CA SER A 41 -6.24 9.73 -4.77
C SER A 41 -5.61 8.37 -4.48
N THR A 42 -6.18 7.64 -3.52
CA THR A 42 -5.82 6.25 -3.22
C THR A 42 -6.68 5.24 -3.97
N SER A 43 -7.53 5.68 -4.91
CA SER A 43 -8.51 4.85 -5.61
C SER A 43 -7.89 3.65 -6.34
N ASP A 44 -6.75 3.83 -7.01
CA ASP A 44 -6.09 2.74 -7.74
C ASP A 44 -5.46 1.71 -6.79
N ILE A 45 -4.97 2.17 -5.63
CA ILE A 45 -4.47 1.32 -4.57
C ILE A 45 -5.61 0.49 -3.97
N GLU A 46 -6.71 1.13 -3.57
CA GLU A 46 -7.89 0.45 -3.01
C GLU A 46 -8.47 -0.57 -4.01
N ARG A 47 -8.65 -0.17 -5.28
CA ARG A 47 -9.15 -1.06 -6.33
C ARG A 47 -8.24 -2.27 -6.53
N PHE A 48 -6.93 -2.09 -6.48
CA PHE A 48 -5.98 -3.19 -6.58
C PHE A 48 -6.11 -4.16 -5.39
N LEU A 49 -6.12 -3.63 -4.16
CA LEU A 49 -6.23 -4.44 -2.94
C LEU A 49 -7.53 -5.25 -2.92
N GLN A 50 -8.65 -4.62 -3.26
CA GLN A 50 -9.96 -5.28 -3.36
C GLN A 50 -9.99 -6.35 -4.44
N LYS A 51 -9.51 -6.04 -5.65
CA LYS A 51 -9.46 -7.00 -6.77
C LYS A 51 -8.68 -8.27 -6.42
N HIS A 52 -7.64 -8.13 -5.59
CA HIS A 52 -6.76 -9.21 -5.18
C HIS A 52 -7.05 -9.72 -3.76
N ASN A 53 -8.20 -9.39 -3.16
CA ASN A 53 -8.63 -9.88 -1.84
C ASN A 53 -7.58 -9.70 -0.72
N TYR A 54 -6.88 -8.57 -0.70
CA TYR A 54 -5.99 -8.25 0.42
C TYR A 54 -6.80 -7.82 1.65
N HIS A 55 -6.32 -8.20 2.83
CA HIS A 55 -6.76 -7.61 4.08
C HIS A 55 -5.95 -6.34 4.35
N TYR A 56 -6.63 -5.20 4.54
CA TYR A 56 -5.97 -3.93 4.73
C TYR A 56 -6.80 -2.97 5.61
N GLN A 57 -6.13 -2.00 6.22
CA GLN A 57 -6.73 -0.89 6.94
C GLN A 57 -6.22 0.42 6.35
N LEU A 58 -7.15 1.25 5.84
CA LEU A 58 -6.85 2.57 5.28
C LEU A 58 -7.39 3.67 6.19
N GLN A 59 -6.50 4.46 6.77
CA GLN A 59 -6.82 5.67 7.54
C GLN A 59 -6.60 6.90 6.67
N LYS A 60 -7.60 7.23 5.84
CA LYS A 60 -7.50 8.28 4.81
C LYS A 60 -7.06 9.62 5.38
N GLN A 61 -7.58 10.01 6.55
CA GLN A 61 -7.25 11.29 7.20
C GLN A 61 -5.79 11.41 7.67
N LEU A 62 -5.12 10.28 7.92
CA LEU A 62 -3.72 10.24 8.36
C LEU A 62 -2.76 9.89 7.22
N GLY A 63 -3.27 9.57 6.04
CA GLY A 63 -2.46 9.09 4.93
C GLY A 63 -1.77 7.77 5.26
N LEU A 64 -2.38 6.91 6.07
CA LEU A 64 -1.79 5.64 6.48
C LEU A 64 -2.57 4.46 5.89
N LEU A 65 -1.83 3.52 5.30
CA LEU A 65 -2.37 2.27 4.79
C LEU A 65 -1.55 1.10 5.35
N MET A 66 -2.19 0.21 6.09
CA MET A 66 -1.59 -1.05 6.52
C MET A 66 -2.17 -2.19 5.69
N VAL A 67 -1.31 -3.09 5.22
CA VAL A 67 -1.71 -4.25 4.41
C VAL A 67 -1.08 -5.50 5.00
N GLU A 68 -1.91 -6.52 5.24
CA GLU A 68 -1.46 -7.84 5.66
C GLU A 68 -0.85 -8.61 4.47
N PRO A 69 0.13 -9.50 4.71
CA PRO A 69 0.72 -10.28 3.65
C PRO A 69 -0.33 -11.22 3.04
N HIS A 70 -0.33 -11.33 1.71
CA HIS A 70 -1.19 -12.27 1.00
C HIS A 70 -0.64 -13.68 1.20
N ARG A 71 -1.33 -14.49 1.99
CA ARG A 71 -1.05 -15.92 2.15
C ARG A 71 -1.65 -16.63 0.94
N VAL A 72 -0.79 -17.02 0.00
CA VAL A 72 -1.15 -17.86 -1.14
C VAL A 72 -1.21 -19.32 -0.68
#